data_AF-A0A2A2N6U6-F1
#
_entry.id   AF-A0A2A2N6U6-F1
#
_cell.length_a   1.000
_cell.length_b   1.000
_cell.length_c   1.000
_cell.angle_alpha   90.00
_cell.angle_beta   90.00
_cell.angle_gamma   90.00
#
_symmetry.space_group_name_H-M   'P 1'
#
loop_
_entity.id
_entity.type
_entity.pdbx_description
1 polymer ?
#
loop_
_entity_poly.entity_id
_entity_poly.type
_entity_poly.pdbx_seq_one_letter_code
_entity_poly.pdbx_strand_id
1 'polypeptide(L)'
;MTVNDIVLEIESTIEDLTKQAESLRDEVETTVNHAHEINESVLNKHERYVPLDDQPYGEELIRTDGMLESIDKQIIELQNLEDEKDVIRVVSRIQNVEEVINEHSETFHDCFSDRFIEEASKEVDDCFNGF
;
A
#
# COMPACT_ATOMS: atom_id res chain seq x y z
N MET A 1 32.25 -16.09 -7.51
CA MET A 1 31.31 -15.84 -6.41
C MET A 1 31.93 -16.35 -5.13
N THR A 2 32.37 -15.41 -4.30
CA THR A 2 32.82 -15.66 -2.92
C THR A 2 31.64 -15.48 -1.97
N VAL A 3 31.77 -15.94 -0.72
CA VAL A 3 30.75 -15.71 0.32
C VAL A 3 30.53 -14.21 0.56
N ASN A 4 31.58 -13.40 0.43
CA ASN A 4 31.46 -11.94 0.50
C ASN A 4 30.58 -11.37 -0.64
N ASP A 5 30.64 -11.94 -1.83
CA ASP A 5 29.82 -11.48 -2.96
C ASP A 5 28.33 -11.70 -2.66
N ILE A 6 27.98 -12.82 -2.00
CA ILE A 6 26.60 -13.16 -1.63
C ILE A 6 26.08 -12.24 -0.52
N VAL A 7 26.91 -11.92 0.48
CA VAL A 7 26.52 -11.01 1.57
C VAL A 7 26.24 -9.60 1.02
N LEU A 8 27.09 -9.11 0.12
CA LEU A 8 26.87 -7.80 -0.52
C LEU A 8 25.60 -7.77 -1.38
N GLU A 9 25.27 -8.86 -2.07
CA GLU A 9 24.04 -8.97 -2.85
C GLU A 9 22.80 -8.96 -1.95
N ILE A 10 22.87 -9.64 -0.80
CA ILE A 10 21.81 -9.64 0.22
C ILE A 10 21.60 -8.25 0.81
N GLU A 11 22.67 -7.58 1.23
CA GLU A 11 22.61 -6.21 1.77
C GLU A 11 21.97 -5.25 0.76
N SER A 12 22.39 -5.31 -0.51
CA SER A 12 21.79 -4.51 -1.59
C SER A 12 20.32 -4.83 -1.79
N THR A 13 19.94 -6.11 -1.72
CA THR A 13 18.54 -6.54 -1.90
C THR A 13 17.65 -6.03 -0.75
N ILE A 14 18.15 -6.09 0.50
CA ILE A 14 17.45 -5.56 1.67
C ILE A 14 17.26 -4.04 1.51
N GLU A 15 18.30 -3.32 1.09
CA GLU A 15 18.24 -1.88 0.88
C GLU A 15 17.21 -1.51 -0.21
N ASP A 16 17.23 -2.21 -1.35
CA ASP A 16 16.32 -1.96 -2.46
C ASP A 16 14.86 -2.28 -2.09
N LEU A 17 14.61 -3.41 -1.41
CA LEU A 17 13.27 -3.76 -0.92
C LEU A 17 12.76 -2.80 0.15
N THR A 18 13.65 -2.31 1.03
CA THR A 18 13.26 -1.32 2.05
C THR A 18 12.78 -0.04 1.38
N LYS A 19 13.52 0.47 0.38
CA LYS A 19 13.11 1.64 -0.40
C LYS A 19 11.79 1.43 -1.12
N GLN A 20 11.58 0.25 -1.71
CA GLN A 20 10.33 -0.10 -2.37
C GLN A 20 9.16 -0.11 -1.38
N ALA A 21 9.34 -0.75 -0.22
CA ALA A 21 8.33 -0.80 0.83
C ALA A 21 8.01 0.60 1.40
N GLU A 22 9.02 1.44 1.62
CA GLU A 22 8.83 2.83 2.07
C GLU A 22 8.07 3.67 1.04
N SER A 23 8.42 3.58 -0.26
CA SER A 23 7.69 4.27 -1.33
C SER A 23 6.23 3.84 -1.37
N LEU A 24 5.98 2.53 -1.35
CA LEU A 24 4.62 1.98 -1.33
C LEU A 24 3.86 2.44 -0.07
N ARG A 25 4.53 2.47 1.10
CA ARG A 25 3.92 2.96 2.35
C ARG A 25 3.41 4.39 2.19
N ASP A 26 4.28 5.28 1.70
CA ASP A 26 3.95 6.71 1.55
C ASP A 26 2.82 6.93 0.52
N GLU A 27 2.82 6.15 -0.57
CA GLU A 27 1.79 6.18 -1.61
C GLU A 27 0.44 5.68 -1.07
N VAL A 28 0.43 4.55 -0.35
CA VAL A 28 -0.76 3.99 0.30
C VAL A 28 -1.31 4.96 1.33
N GLU A 29 -0.47 5.47 2.24
CA GLU A 29 -0.89 6.40 3.29
C GLU A 29 -1.55 7.65 2.68
N THR A 30 -0.89 8.27 1.69
CA THR A 30 -1.41 9.49 1.07
C THR A 30 -2.74 9.24 0.36
N THR A 31 -2.82 8.18 -0.44
CA THR A 31 -3.98 7.90 -1.29
C THR A 31 -5.18 7.40 -0.49
N VAL A 32 -4.95 6.50 0.47
CA VAL A 32 -6.01 5.95 1.32
C VAL A 32 -6.58 7.03 2.24
N ASN A 33 -5.73 7.90 2.81
CA ASN A 33 -6.21 9.04 3.59
C ASN A 33 -7.09 9.98 2.75
N HIS A 34 -6.66 10.28 1.52
CA HIS A 34 -7.46 11.11 0.62
C HIS A 34 -8.81 10.45 0.25
N ALA A 35 -8.81 9.15 -0.03
CA ALA A 35 -10.02 8.38 -0.30
C ALA A 35 -10.98 8.36 0.90
N HIS A 36 -10.46 8.23 2.12
CA HIS A 36 -11.24 8.36 3.35
C HIS A 36 -11.90 9.74 3.46
N GLU A 37 -11.15 10.83 3.23
CA GLU A 37 -11.70 12.20 3.28
C GLU A 37 -12.85 12.39 2.28
N ILE A 38 -12.73 11.84 1.07
CA ILE A 38 -13.78 11.88 0.05
C ILE A 38 -15.02 11.09 0.51
N ASN A 39 -14.84 9.86 0.97
CA ASN A 39 -15.96 9.04 1.46
C ASN A 39 -16.65 9.69 2.67
N GLU A 40 -15.90 10.24 3.63
CA GLU A 40 -16.47 10.94 4.79
C GLU A 40 -17.27 12.19 4.36
N SER A 41 -16.78 12.94 3.38
CA SER A 41 -17.51 14.09 2.82
C SER A 41 -18.86 13.67 2.22
N VAL A 42 -18.90 12.55 1.50
CA VAL A 42 -20.15 12.01 0.94
C VAL A 42 -21.09 11.51 2.05
N LEU A 43 -20.58 10.75 3.02
CA LEU A 43 -21.37 10.23 4.14
C LEU A 43 -21.98 11.35 4.99
N ASN A 44 -21.20 12.40 5.30
CA ASN A 44 -21.65 13.51 6.13
C ASN A 44 -22.72 14.40 5.47
N LYS A 45 -22.84 14.36 4.14
CA LYS A 45 -23.91 15.08 3.41
C LYS A 45 -25.25 14.36 3.44
N HIS A 46 -25.25 13.06 3.69
CA HIS A 46 -26.45 12.24 3.67
C HIS A 46 -26.92 11.99 5.11
N GLU A 47 -28.15 12.43 5.44
CA GLU A 47 -28.77 12.10 6.74
C GLU A 47 -29.10 10.60 6.89
N ARG A 48 -28.96 9.83 5.81
CA ARG A 48 -29.27 8.40 5.74
C ARG A 48 -28.03 7.62 5.34
N TYR A 49 -28.04 6.34 5.70
CA TYR A 49 -27.02 5.38 5.30
C TYR A 49 -26.79 5.39 3.78
N VAL A 50 -25.52 5.44 3.38
CA VAL A 50 -25.06 5.30 1.99
C VAL A 50 -24.48 3.88 1.84
N PRO A 51 -25.04 3.03 0.96
CA PRO A 51 -24.49 1.72 0.62
C PRO A 51 -23.02 1.80 0.21
N LEU A 52 -22.28 0.69 0.36
CA LEU A 52 -20.85 0.64 0.03
C LEU A 52 -20.58 0.97 -1.44
N ASP A 53 -21.37 0.39 -2.34
CA ASP A 53 -21.30 0.58 -3.80
C ASP A 53 -21.62 2.03 -4.22
N ASP A 54 -22.27 2.79 -3.34
CA ASP A 54 -22.63 4.20 -3.56
C ASP A 54 -21.60 5.16 -2.92
N GLN A 55 -20.55 4.63 -2.27
CA GLN A 55 -19.44 5.41 -1.75
C GLN A 55 -18.29 5.41 -2.76
N PRO A 56 -17.72 6.56 -3.14
CA PRO A 56 -16.71 6.66 -4.20
C PRO A 56 -15.52 5.72 -4.07
N TYR A 57 -15.08 5.42 -2.84
CA TYR A 57 -13.97 4.51 -2.55
C TYR A 57 -14.37 3.39 -1.56
N GLY A 58 -15.66 3.05 -1.49
CA GLY A 58 -16.17 2.13 -0.48
C GLY A 58 -15.46 0.77 -0.47
N GLU A 59 -15.45 0.10 -1.63
CA GLU A 59 -14.83 -1.22 -1.77
C GLU A 59 -13.31 -1.16 -1.65
N GLU A 60 -12.69 -0.13 -2.23
CA GLU A 60 -11.24 0.06 -2.26
C GLU A 60 -10.67 0.22 -0.85
N LEU A 61 -11.31 1.05 -0.02
CA LEU A 61 -10.90 1.25 1.37
C LEU A 61 -11.03 -0.02 2.22
N ILE A 62 -11.98 -0.90 1.90
CA ILE A 62 -12.09 -2.21 2.56
C ILE A 62 -10.97 -3.14 2.09
N ARG A 63 -10.67 -3.14 0.78
CA ARG A 63 -9.64 -4.00 0.19
C ARG A 63 -8.23 -3.63 0.63
N THR A 64 -7.98 -2.36 0.94
CA THR A 64 -6.70 -1.87 1.44
C THR A 64 -6.64 -1.72 2.96
N ASP A 65 -7.68 -2.16 3.68
CA ASP A 65 -7.69 -2.15 5.14
C ASP A 65 -6.52 -2.98 5.70
N GLY A 66 -5.80 -2.40 6.66
CA GLY A 66 -4.61 -3.02 7.27
C GLY A 66 -3.36 -3.11 6.37
N MET A 67 -3.42 -2.66 5.11
CA MET A 67 -2.27 -2.69 4.19
C MET A 67 -1.08 -1.90 4.75
N LEU A 68 -1.34 -0.70 5.28
CA LEU A 68 -0.30 0.16 5.87
C LEU A 68 0.43 -0.53 7.02
N GLU A 69 -0.32 -1.11 7.97
CA GLU A 69 0.25 -1.86 9.10
C GLU A 69 1.04 -3.10 8.63
N SER A 70 0.57 -3.76 7.56
CA SER A 70 1.27 -4.90 6.98
C SER A 70 2.60 -4.49 6.34
N ILE A 71 2.64 -3.36 5.62
CA ILE A 71 3.86 -2.83 5.00
C ILE A 71 4.87 -2.42 6.08
N ASP A 72 4.42 -1.73 7.14
CA ASP A 72 5.27 -1.35 8.27
C ASP A 72 5.94 -2.56 8.92
N LYS A 73 5.20 -3.66 9.09
CA LYS A 73 5.76 -4.93 9.59
C LYS A 73 6.86 -5.47 8.68
N GLN A 74 6.70 -5.35 7.36
CA GLN A 74 7.74 -5.80 6.42
C GLN A 74 8.99 -4.92 6.45
N ILE A 75 8.83 -3.60 6.60
CA ILE A 75 9.98 -2.68 6.77
C ILE A 75 10.77 -3.04 8.03
N ILE A 76 10.08 -3.27 9.15
CA ILE A 76 10.71 -3.70 10.40
C ILE A 76 11.40 -5.06 10.23
N GLU A 77 10.78 -5.99 9.50
CA GLU A 77 11.37 -7.29 9.20
C GLU A 77 12.69 -7.15 8.43
N LEU A 78 12.72 -6.32 7.38
CA LEU A 78 13.93 -6.04 6.57
C LEU A 78 15.04 -5.44 7.43
N GLN A 79 14.72 -4.48 8.30
CA GLN A 79 15.70 -3.88 9.23
C GLN A 79 16.28 -4.93 10.19
N ASN A 80 15.46 -5.86 10.67
CA ASN A 80 15.92 -6.93 11.57
C ASN A 80 16.80 -7.98 10.85
N LEU A 81 16.77 -8.04 9.51
CA LEU A 81 17.59 -8.98 8.73
C LEU A 81 19.04 -8.55 8.61
N GLU A 82 19.35 -7.26 8.76
CA GLU A 82 20.73 -6.74 8.68
C GLU A 82 21.63 -7.34 9.77
N ASP A 83 21.07 -7.70 10.93
CA ASP A 83 21.79 -8.30 12.05
C ASP A 83 21.79 -9.85 12.04
N GLU A 84 21.02 -10.49 11.15
CA GLU A 84 20.91 -11.95 11.08
C GLU A 84 22.12 -12.56 10.35
N LYS A 85 22.73 -13.56 10.99
CA LYS A 85 23.97 -14.20 10.50
C LYS A 85 23.70 -15.44 9.67
N ASP A 86 22.52 -16.03 9.81
CA ASP A 86 22.11 -17.17 9.01
C ASP A 86 21.65 -16.72 7.62
N VAL A 87 22.58 -16.73 6.67
CA VAL A 87 22.35 -16.36 5.26
C VAL A 87 21.16 -17.09 4.64
N ILE A 88 20.94 -18.38 4.94
CA ILE A 88 19.83 -19.15 4.36
C ILE A 88 18.51 -18.61 4.89
N ARG A 89 18.47 -18.30 6.19
CA ARG A 89 17.30 -17.72 6.84
C ARG A 89 17.01 -16.30 6.33
N VAL A 90 18.04 -15.49 6.13
CA VAL A 90 17.90 -14.14 5.56
C VAL A 90 17.27 -14.21 4.17
N VAL A 91 17.82 -15.04 3.27
CA VAL A 91 17.30 -15.18 1.89
C VAL A 91 15.83 -15.61 1.89
N SER A 92 15.46 -16.59 2.72
CA SER A 92 14.07 -17.04 2.79
C SER A 92 13.11 -15.97 3.30
N ARG A 93 13.54 -15.09 4.20
CA ARG A 93 12.72 -13.99 4.72
C ARG A 93 12.63 -12.84 3.73
N ILE A 94 13.72 -12.52 3.03
CA ILE A 94 13.72 -11.55 1.92
C ILE A 94 12.67 -11.93 0.88
N GLN A 95 12.64 -13.20 0.45
CA GLN A 95 11.66 -13.69 -0.53
C GLN A 95 10.22 -13.54 -0.03
N ASN A 96 9.98 -13.82 1.26
CA ASN A 96 8.66 -13.66 1.86
C ASN A 96 8.23 -12.19 1.91
N VAL A 97 9.14 -11.30 2.31
CA VAL A 97 8.88 -9.85 2.32
C VAL A 97 8.59 -9.35 0.90
N GLU A 98 9.41 -9.74 -0.07
CA GLU A 98 9.23 -9.36 -1.48
C GLU A 98 7.86 -9.79 -2.01
N GLU A 99 7.44 -11.03 -1.74
CA GLU A 99 6.10 -11.54 -2.11
C GLU A 99 4.99 -10.66 -1.52
N VAL A 100 5.05 -10.37 -0.21
CA VAL A 100 4.04 -9.55 0.47
C VAL A 100 4.01 -8.11 -0.05
N ILE A 101 5.18 -7.49 -0.29
CA ILE A 101 5.24 -6.12 -0.84
C ILE A 101 4.69 -6.08 -2.27
N ASN A 102 4.99 -7.09 -3.10
CA ASN A 102 4.46 -7.18 -4.44
C ASN A 102 2.94 -7.39 -4.45
N GLU A 103 2.40 -8.26 -3.59
CA GLU A 103 0.95 -8.46 -3.45
C GLU A 103 0.23 -7.18 -3.03
N HIS A 104 0.79 -6.44 -2.07
CA HIS A 104 0.22 -5.15 -1.65
C HIS A 104 0.31 -4.10 -2.75
N SER A 105 1.44 -4.04 -3.46
CA SER A 105 1.61 -3.14 -4.61
C SER A 105 0.58 -3.44 -5.70
N GLU A 106 0.42 -4.70 -6.09
CA GLU A 106 -0.57 -5.10 -7.10
C GLU A 106 -2.00 -4.77 -6.65
N THR A 107 -2.35 -5.06 -5.40
CA THR A 107 -3.67 -4.77 -4.84
C THR A 107 -3.94 -3.26 -4.79
N PHE A 108 -2.96 -2.47 -4.36
CA PHE A 108 -3.07 -1.02 -4.28
C PHE A 108 -3.30 -0.41 -5.66
N HIS A 109 -2.48 -0.78 -6.65
CA HIS A 109 -2.58 -0.24 -8.00
C HIS A 109 -3.84 -0.72 -8.75
N ASP A 110 -4.38 -1.89 -8.40
CA ASP A 110 -5.70 -2.34 -8.88
C ASP A 110 -6.83 -1.47 -8.31
N CYS A 111 -6.76 -1.12 -7.01
CA CYS A 111 -7.78 -0.31 -6.34
C CYS A 111 -7.71 1.18 -6.70
N PHE A 112 -6.50 1.73 -6.84
CA PHE A 112 -6.27 3.17 -6.97
C PHE A 112 -5.57 3.56 -8.27
N SER A 113 -5.97 2.94 -9.38
CA SER A 113 -5.45 3.36 -10.70
C SER A 113 -5.75 4.85 -10.97
N ASP A 114 -4.85 5.55 -11.67
CA ASP A 114 -5.03 6.98 -12.01
C ASP A 114 -6.41 7.27 -12.66
N ARG A 115 -6.89 6.33 -13.48
CA ARG A 115 -8.21 6.40 -14.10
C ARG A 115 -9.34 6.42 -13.08
N PHE A 116 -9.25 5.58 -12.04
CA PHE A 116 -10.25 5.49 -10.98
C PHE A 116 -10.29 6.78 -10.15
N ILE A 117 -9.12 7.33 -9.82
CA ILE A 117 -9.01 8.61 -9.10
C ILE A 117 -9.61 9.77 -9.90
N GLU A 118 -9.37 9.81 -11.22
CA GLU A 118 -9.96 10.81 -12.12
C GLU A 118 -11.48 10.68 -12.26
N GLU A 119 -12.01 9.45 -12.28
CA GLU A 119 -13.45 9.16 -12.37
C GLU A 119 -14.17 9.54 -11.06
N ALA A 120 -13.65 9.11 -9.92
CA ALA A 120 -14.20 9.44 -8.60
C ALA A 120 -14.19 10.96 -8.32
N SER A 121 -13.15 11.68 -8.74
CA SER A 121 -13.09 13.14 -8.59
C SER A 121 -14.17 13.86 -9.42
N LYS A 122 -14.44 13.38 -10.65
CA LYS A 122 -15.51 13.95 -11.51
C LYS A 122 -16.90 13.69 -10.94
N GLU A 123 -17.17 12.49 -10.43
CA GLU A 123 -18.47 12.19 -9.82
C GLU A 123 -18.76 13.06 -8.61
N VAL A 124 -17.75 13.31 -7.78
CA VAL A 124 -17.86 14.25 -6.65
C VAL A 124 -18.17 15.66 -7.15
N ASP A 125 -17.41 16.18 -8.11
CA ASP A 125 -17.61 17.52 -8.69
C ASP A 125 -18.98 17.69 -9.38
N ASP A 126 -19.46 16.68 -10.10
CA ASP A 126 -20.77 16.69 -10.75
C ASP A 126 -21.91 16.64 -9.72
N CYS A 127 -21.75 15.88 -8.62
CA CYS A 127 -22.65 15.93 -7.47
C CYS A 127 -22.67 17.30 -6.77
N PHE A 128 -21.57 18.07 -6.83
CA PHE A 128 -21.49 19.41 -6.24
C PHE A 128 -22.00 20.53 -7.19
N ASN A 129 -21.89 20.36 -8.51
CA ASN A 129 -22.28 21.37 -9.51
C ASN A 129 -23.71 21.19 -10.06
N GLY A 130 -24.44 20.15 -9.65
CA GLY A 130 -25.82 19.88 -10.04
C GLY A 130 -26.91 20.64 -9.28
N PHE A 131 -26.57 21.63 -8.43
CA PHE A 131 -27.50 22.46 -7.67
C PHE A 131 -27.59 23.90 -8.17
#